data_AF-A0A7X0G648-F1
#
_entry.id   AF-A0A7X0G648-F1
#
_cell.length_a   1.000
_cell.length_b   1.000
_cell.length_c   1.000
_cell.angle_alpha   90.00
_cell.angle_beta   90.00
_cell.angle_gamma   90.00
#
_symmetry.space_group_name_H-M   'P 1'
#
loop_
_entity.id
_entity.type
_entity.pdbx_description
1 polymer ?
#
loop_
_entity_poly.entity_id
_entity_poly.type
_entity_poly.pdbx_seq_one_letter_code
_entity_poly.pdbx_strand_id
1 'polypeptide(L)'
;MLGLRCLDGSALAVVPIASLDRGGTPFEVTLELWRDGDSFGAVGERCGYFLAGLAARVAAARAEGSPQAARWPDPDDRFPDPVPGDTAREPELFAFRYRDRGDVLSTGELRCSLRTSSMWVGRQRSAAGRWRVARRAVIEAWGSSGRGVRAVLTSAELARFLADLLAEADRARAGHPPRPAPPAR
;
A
#
# COMPACT_ATOMS: atom_id res chain seq x y z
N MET A 1 -6.60 5.92 13.52
CA MET A 1 -6.55 4.78 12.58
C MET A 1 -6.85 5.31 11.19
N LEU A 2 -5.85 5.33 10.32
CA LEU A 2 -6.01 5.77 8.93
C LEU A 2 -6.46 4.55 8.11
N GLY A 3 -7.76 4.44 7.94
CA GLY A 3 -8.39 3.35 7.17
C GLY A 3 -8.66 3.77 5.73
N LEU A 4 -8.45 2.84 4.80
CA LEU A 4 -8.89 2.94 3.42
C LEU A 4 -10.41 2.74 3.37
N ARG A 5 -11.11 3.63 2.66
CA ARG A 5 -12.53 3.42 2.34
C ARG A 5 -12.66 2.48 1.16
N CYS A 6 -13.35 1.36 1.38
CA CYS A 6 -13.59 0.36 0.36
C CYS A 6 -14.85 0.66 -0.46
N LEU A 7 -14.92 0.13 -1.68
CA LEU A 7 -16.03 0.33 -2.60
C LEU A 7 -17.36 -0.26 -2.10
N ASP A 8 -17.30 -1.26 -1.21
CA ASP A 8 -18.50 -1.85 -0.58
C ASP A 8 -18.95 -1.09 0.68
N GLY A 9 -18.34 0.06 0.96
CA GLY A 9 -18.64 0.92 2.11
C GLY A 9 -17.86 0.59 3.38
N SER A 10 -17.13 -0.54 3.42
CA SER A 10 -16.32 -0.91 4.58
C SER A 10 -15.07 -0.04 4.75
N ALA A 11 -14.51 -0.04 5.95
CA ALA A 11 -13.20 0.55 6.25
C ALA A 11 -12.16 -0.56 6.44
N LEU A 12 -11.07 -0.50 5.67
CA LEU A 12 -9.90 -1.36 5.83
C LEU A 12 -8.77 -0.59 6.51
N ALA A 13 -8.41 -0.95 7.74
CA ALA A 13 -7.20 -0.48 8.39
C ALA A 13 -6.05 -1.47 8.14
N VAL A 14 -4.86 -0.93 7.88
CA VAL A 14 -3.62 -1.67 7.70
C VAL A 14 -2.67 -1.21 8.79
N VAL A 15 -2.34 -2.11 9.72
CA VAL A 15 -1.61 -1.78 10.95
C VAL A 15 -0.23 -2.44 10.90
N PRO A 16 0.86 -1.67 10.96
CA PRO A 16 2.20 -2.23 10.96
C PRO A 16 2.57 -2.73 12.34
N ILE A 17 2.96 -4.01 12.43
CA ILE A 17 3.43 -4.67 13.64
C ILE A 17 4.91 -5.00 13.47
N ALA A 18 5.74 -4.56 14.41
CA ALA A 18 7.17 -4.85 14.41
C ALA A 18 7.41 -6.32 14.78
N SER A 19 8.11 -7.07 13.93
CA SER A 19 8.58 -8.41 14.29
C SER A 19 9.96 -8.32 14.96
N LEU A 20 10.11 -9.04 16.06
CA LEU A 20 11.25 -8.94 16.94
C LEU A 20 12.11 -10.20 16.84
N ASP A 21 13.43 -10.04 16.86
CA ASP A 21 14.34 -11.16 16.99
C ASP A 21 14.33 -11.70 18.44
N ARG A 22 15.11 -12.77 18.71
CA ARG A 22 15.22 -13.34 20.07
C ARG A 22 15.79 -12.35 21.10
N GLY A 23 16.45 -11.30 20.66
CA GLY A 23 17.00 -10.23 21.49
C GLY A 23 16.04 -9.05 21.71
N GLY A 24 14.84 -9.09 21.13
CA GLY A 24 13.87 -7.99 21.19
C GLY A 24 14.15 -6.87 20.18
N THR A 25 15.06 -7.06 19.23
CA THR A 25 15.36 -6.05 18.21
C THR A 25 14.37 -6.16 17.05
N PRO A 26 13.67 -5.07 16.66
CA PRO A 26 12.84 -5.07 15.47
C PRO A 26 13.67 -5.32 14.21
N PHE A 27 13.34 -6.36 13.44
CA PHE A 27 14.02 -6.67 12.17
C PHE A 27 13.08 -6.60 10.96
N GLU A 28 11.76 -6.69 11.19
CA GLU A 28 10.74 -6.82 10.15
C GLU A 28 9.51 -5.98 10.49
N VAL A 29 8.60 -5.80 9.53
CA VAL A 29 7.24 -5.35 9.76
C VAL A 29 6.29 -6.33 9.08
N THR A 30 5.37 -6.89 9.87
CA THR A 30 4.16 -7.58 9.43
C THR A 30 3.03 -6.56 9.36
N LEU A 31 2.05 -6.74 8.46
CA LEU A 31 0.86 -5.89 8.44
C LEU A 31 -0.35 -6.69 8.89
N GLU A 32 -1.01 -6.23 9.95
CA GLU A 32 -2.33 -6.70 10.30
C GLU A 32 -3.40 -5.94 9.51
N LEU A 33 -4.40 -6.65 9.06
CA LEU A 33 -5.53 -6.12 8.30
C LEU A 33 -6.77 -6.18 9.19
N TRP A 34 -7.46 -5.06 9.30
CA TRP A 34 -8.66 -4.91 10.11
C TRP A 34 -9.78 -4.35 9.24
N ARG A 35 -10.94 -5.03 9.21
CA ARG A 35 -12.12 -4.61 8.45
C ARG A 35 -13.21 -4.20 9.43
N ASP A 36 -13.63 -2.95 9.37
CA ASP A 36 -14.70 -2.41 10.23
C ASP A 36 -14.47 -2.64 11.75
N GLY A 37 -13.20 -2.80 12.15
CA GLY A 37 -12.80 -3.08 13.54
C GLY A 37 -12.55 -4.57 13.84
N ASP A 38 -12.88 -5.47 12.93
CA ASP A 38 -12.65 -6.91 13.09
C ASP A 38 -11.33 -7.35 12.42
N SER A 39 -10.64 -8.31 13.04
CA SER A 39 -9.45 -8.92 12.45
C SER A 39 -9.79 -9.57 11.11
N PHE A 40 -9.15 -9.10 10.05
CA PHE A 40 -9.40 -9.54 8.69
C PHE A 40 -8.29 -10.48 8.19
N GLY A 41 -7.05 -10.26 8.61
CA GLY A 41 -5.92 -11.15 8.29
C GLY A 41 -4.58 -10.51 8.64
N ALA A 42 -3.49 -11.19 8.30
CA ALA A 42 -2.14 -10.66 8.43
C ALA A 42 -1.33 -10.98 7.17
N VAL A 43 -0.48 -10.06 6.71
CA VAL A 43 0.41 -10.28 5.57
C VAL A 43 1.87 -10.16 5.99
N GLY A 44 2.70 -11.02 5.40
CA GLY A 44 3.96 -11.51 5.96
C GLY A 44 5.13 -10.52 6.07
N GLU A 45 6.32 -11.11 6.08
CA GLU A 45 7.61 -10.46 6.36
C GLU A 45 8.09 -9.56 5.19
N ARG A 46 8.87 -8.52 5.51
CA ARG A 46 9.53 -7.54 4.61
C ARG A 46 8.67 -6.42 4.06
N CYS A 47 7.44 -6.27 4.53
CA CYS A 47 6.53 -5.22 4.08
C CYS A 47 7.17 -3.83 4.21
N GLY A 48 7.85 -3.53 5.33
CA GLY A 48 8.47 -2.23 5.57
C GLY A 48 9.47 -1.79 4.48
N TYR A 49 10.35 -2.69 4.03
CA TYR A 49 11.33 -2.37 2.98
C TYR A 49 10.66 -2.07 1.64
N PHE A 50 9.71 -2.92 1.23
CA PHE A 50 9.00 -2.74 -0.04
C PHE A 50 8.10 -1.49 -0.04
N LEU A 51 7.43 -1.21 1.08
CA LEU A 51 6.61 -0.01 1.26
C LEU A 51 7.45 1.26 1.19
N ALA A 52 8.62 1.31 1.84
CA ALA A 52 9.52 2.45 1.78
C ALA A 52 10.03 2.70 0.35
N GLY A 53 10.43 1.63 -0.35
CA GLY A 53 10.85 1.72 -1.75
C GLY A 53 9.73 2.17 -2.68
N LEU A 54 8.49 1.72 -2.46
CA LEU A 54 7.35 2.19 -3.22
C LEU A 54 7.01 3.65 -2.91
N ALA A 55 7.03 4.07 -1.65
CA ALA A 55 6.77 5.45 -1.25
C ALA A 55 7.74 6.42 -1.94
N ALA A 56 9.03 6.08 -1.97
CA ALA A 56 10.05 6.85 -2.68
C ALA A 56 9.76 6.95 -4.19
N ARG A 57 9.40 5.83 -4.84
CA ARG A 57 9.04 5.82 -6.27
C ARG A 57 7.77 6.62 -6.58
N VAL A 58 6.76 6.58 -5.71
CA VAL A 58 5.54 7.38 -5.86
C VAL A 58 5.86 8.87 -5.69
N ALA A 59 6.67 9.24 -4.69
CA ALA A 59 7.11 10.62 -4.50
C ALA A 59 7.89 11.14 -5.73
N ALA A 60 8.82 10.34 -6.27
CA ALA A 60 9.57 10.68 -7.47
C ALA A 60 8.68 10.83 -8.71
N ALA A 61 7.68 9.95 -8.89
CA ALA A 61 6.72 10.07 -9.99
C ALA A 61 5.87 11.35 -9.88
N ARG A 62 5.51 11.76 -8.66
CA ARG A 62 4.70 12.95 -8.42
C ARG A 62 5.47 14.26 -8.57
N ALA A 63 6.78 14.24 -8.37
CA ALA A 63 7.64 15.42 -8.42
C ALA A 63 7.50 16.18 -9.74
N GLU A 64 7.55 17.51 -9.66
CA GLU A 64 7.58 18.35 -10.85
C GLU A 64 8.86 18.07 -11.67
N GLY A 65 8.72 18.05 -13.00
CA GLY A 65 9.81 17.69 -13.90
C GLY A 65 10.12 16.19 -14.01
N SER A 66 9.36 15.31 -13.34
CA SER A 66 9.49 13.86 -13.53
C SER A 66 9.03 13.44 -14.94
N PRO A 67 9.51 12.29 -15.46
CA PRO A 67 8.97 11.72 -16.70
C PRO A 67 7.45 11.49 -16.64
N GLN A 68 6.93 11.20 -15.45
CA GLN A 68 5.50 11.01 -15.23
C GLN A 68 4.73 12.34 -15.28
N ALA A 69 5.30 13.45 -14.81
CA ALA A 69 4.67 14.77 -14.93
C ALA A 69 4.51 15.21 -16.38
N ALA A 70 5.45 14.85 -17.27
CA ALA A 70 5.34 15.11 -18.71
C ALA A 70 4.25 14.27 -19.39
N ARG A 71 4.01 13.03 -18.92
CA ARG A 71 3.03 12.09 -19.50
C ARG A 71 1.64 12.21 -18.89
N TRP A 72 1.55 12.60 -17.61
CA TRP A 72 0.34 12.66 -16.80
C TRP A 72 0.19 14.06 -16.22
N PRO A 73 -0.54 14.95 -16.91
CA PRO A 73 -0.69 16.35 -16.49
C PRO A 73 -1.34 16.48 -15.12
N ASP A 74 -2.34 15.65 -14.82
CA ASP A 74 -3.00 15.59 -13.52
C ASP A 74 -2.05 14.92 -12.49
N PRO A 75 -1.65 15.61 -11.41
CA PRO A 75 -0.82 15.03 -10.35
C PRO A 75 -1.39 13.76 -9.73
N ASP A 76 -2.71 13.59 -9.73
CA ASP A 76 -3.39 12.41 -9.18
C ASP A 76 -3.26 11.16 -10.06
N ASP A 77 -2.79 11.32 -11.30
CA ASP A 77 -2.54 10.23 -12.24
C ASP A 77 -1.03 9.87 -12.35
N ARG A 78 -0.16 10.57 -11.61
CA ARG A 78 1.30 10.36 -11.64
C ARG A 78 1.70 9.18 -10.73
N PHE A 79 1.75 7.98 -11.30
CA PHE A 79 2.25 6.76 -10.64
C PHE A 79 3.58 6.31 -11.26
N PRO A 80 4.45 5.62 -10.49
CA PRO A 80 5.66 5.05 -11.06
C PRO A 80 5.32 4.10 -12.20
N ASP A 81 6.21 4.01 -13.18
CA ASP A 81 6.07 3.01 -14.24
C ASP A 81 6.30 1.60 -13.66
N PRO A 82 5.69 0.56 -14.25
CA PRO A 82 6.04 -0.83 -13.97
C PRO A 82 7.54 -1.08 -14.08
N VAL A 83 8.01 -2.10 -13.37
CA VAL A 83 9.41 -2.54 -13.48
C VAL A 83 9.67 -2.99 -14.93
N PRO A 84 10.81 -2.63 -15.55
CA PRO A 84 11.12 -3.06 -16.91
C PRO A 84 11.01 -4.58 -17.06
N GLY A 85 10.22 -5.04 -18.05
CA GLY A 85 9.92 -6.46 -18.28
C GLY A 85 8.56 -6.93 -17.74
N ASP A 86 7.88 -6.12 -16.94
CA ASP A 86 6.49 -6.36 -16.56
C ASP A 86 5.57 -5.97 -17.74
N THR A 87 5.02 -6.99 -18.41
CA THR A 87 4.06 -6.85 -19.51
C THR A 87 2.62 -6.94 -19.04
N ALA A 88 2.38 -7.00 -17.73
CA ALA A 88 1.04 -7.08 -17.18
C ALA A 88 0.22 -5.85 -17.60
N ARG A 89 -1.01 -6.11 -18.02
CA ARG A 89 -1.97 -5.06 -18.40
C ARG A 89 -2.28 -4.12 -17.22
N GLU A 90 -2.22 -4.65 -16.01
CA GLU A 90 -2.37 -3.91 -14.74
C GLU A 90 -1.17 -4.27 -13.85
N PRO A 91 -0.08 -3.50 -13.91
CA PRO A 91 1.13 -3.85 -13.19
C PRO A 91 0.95 -3.73 -11.68
N GLU A 92 1.59 -4.63 -10.95
CA GLU A 92 1.53 -4.68 -9.49
C GLU A 92 2.56 -3.73 -8.88
N LEU A 93 2.10 -2.82 -8.01
CA LEU A 93 2.99 -1.97 -7.23
C LEU A 93 3.58 -2.73 -6.04
N PHE A 94 2.77 -3.63 -5.45
CA PHE A 94 3.19 -4.65 -4.49
C PHE A 94 2.12 -5.75 -4.38
N ALA A 95 2.53 -6.92 -3.91
CA ALA A 95 1.65 -8.00 -3.47
C ALA A 95 2.27 -8.67 -2.24
N PHE A 96 1.59 -8.58 -1.10
CA PHE A 96 1.98 -9.22 0.15
C PHE A 96 1.01 -10.35 0.47
N ARG A 97 1.58 -11.49 0.84
CA ARG A 97 0.84 -12.68 1.29
C ARG A 97 1.43 -13.13 2.62
N TYR A 98 0.62 -13.79 3.45
CA TYR A 98 1.14 -14.46 4.63
C TYR A 98 2.15 -15.54 4.22
N ARG A 99 3.24 -15.69 4.98
CA ARG A 99 4.21 -16.77 4.82
C ARG A 99 4.30 -17.53 6.13
N ASP A 100 3.78 -18.75 6.15
CA ASP A 100 4.23 -19.77 7.10
C ASP A 100 4.39 -21.12 6.37
N ARG A 101 5.30 -21.96 6.88
CA ARG A 101 5.77 -23.23 6.30
C ARG A 101 4.74 -24.36 6.40
N GLY A 102 3.67 -24.17 7.18
CA GLY A 102 2.53 -25.07 7.33
C GLY A 102 1.27 -24.39 6.79
N ASP A 103 1.11 -24.41 5.48
CA ASP A 103 0.10 -23.64 4.75
C ASP A 103 -1.32 -24.18 5.01
N VAL A 104 -2.01 -23.62 6.02
CA VAL A 104 -3.47 -23.74 6.13
C VAL A 104 -4.06 -22.52 5.42
N LEU A 105 -4.75 -22.82 4.33
CA LEU A 105 -5.44 -21.92 3.41
C LEU A 105 -6.03 -20.65 4.08
N SER A 106 -5.50 -19.48 3.69
CA SER A 106 -6.05 -18.11 3.89
C SER A 106 -5.73 -17.34 5.18
N THR A 107 -4.47 -16.96 5.36
CA THR A 107 -4.03 -16.08 6.45
C THR A 107 -3.94 -14.60 6.09
N GLY A 108 -4.13 -14.22 4.83
CA GLY A 108 -4.24 -12.82 4.38
C GLY A 108 -3.50 -12.54 3.07
N GLU A 109 -4.10 -11.75 2.19
CA GLU A 109 -3.44 -11.14 1.03
C GLU A 109 -3.75 -9.63 0.99
N LEU A 110 -2.74 -8.83 0.68
CA LEU A 110 -2.85 -7.40 0.42
C LEU A 110 -2.07 -7.09 -0.86
N ARG A 111 -2.76 -6.67 -1.91
CA ARG A 111 -2.12 -6.27 -3.17
C ARG A 111 -2.47 -4.83 -3.51
N CYS A 112 -1.60 -4.20 -4.29
CA CYS A 112 -1.88 -2.95 -4.95
C CYS A 112 -1.54 -3.07 -6.43
N SER A 113 -2.55 -3.04 -7.29
CA SER A 113 -2.37 -2.99 -8.74
C SER A 113 -2.61 -1.57 -9.26
N LEU A 114 -2.02 -1.27 -10.41
CA LEU A 114 -2.23 -0.01 -11.08
C LEU A 114 -3.18 -0.20 -12.26
N ARG A 115 -4.29 0.52 -12.23
CA ARG A 115 -5.29 0.49 -13.28
C ARG A 115 -5.26 1.76 -14.11
N THR A 116 -5.19 1.61 -15.42
CA THR A 116 -5.31 2.71 -16.39
C THR A 116 -6.65 2.60 -17.09
N SER A 117 -7.46 3.65 -17.07
CA SER A 117 -8.81 3.63 -17.66
C SER A 117 -9.17 4.97 -18.31
N SER A 118 -10.01 4.91 -19.33
CA SER A 118 -10.61 6.10 -19.93
C SER A 118 -11.82 6.54 -19.11
N MET A 119 -11.85 7.82 -18.71
CA MET A 119 -12.95 8.41 -17.95
C MET A 119 -13.47 9.69 -18.61
N TRP A 120 -14.77 9.91 -18.54
CA TRP A 120 -15.38 11.17 -18.95
C TRP A 120 -15.28 12.19 -17.81
N VAL A 121 -14.65 13.33 -18.07
CA VAL A 121 -14.59 14.45 -17.14
C VAL A 121 -15.52 15.55 -17.63
N GLY A 122 -16.64 15.74 -16.92
CA GLY A 122 -17.57 16.82 -17.21
C GLY A 122 -18.87 16.72 -16.42
N ARG A 123 -19.15 17.79 -15.64
CA ARG A 123 -20.50 18.36 -15.38
C ARG A 123 -20.47 19.58 -14.46
N GLN A 124 -19.36 19.87 -13.77
CA GLN A 124 -19.35 20.94 -12.75
C GLN A 124 -19.13 22.36 -13.29
N ARG A 125 -18.64 22.57 -14.53
CA ARG A 125 -18.39 23.93 -15.07
C ARG A 125 -18.70 24.17 -16.56
N SER A 126 -18.96 23.14 -17.37
CA SER A 126 -19.45 23.31 -18.75
C SER A 126 -20.20 22.05 -19.23
N ALA A 127 -21.10 22.23 -20.21
CA ALA A 127 -21.83 21.14 -20.86
C ALA A 127 -20.95 20.27 -21.78
N ALA A 128 -19.74 20.73 -22.09
CA ALA A 128 -18.75 20.00 -22.88
C ALA A 128 -17.76 19.29 -21.94
N GLY A 129 -18.07 18.05 -21.58
CA GLY A 129 -17.09 17.16 -20.97
C GLY A 129 -16.04 16.71 -22.00
N ARG A 130 -14.98 16.07 -21.52
CA ARG A 130 -13.98 15.42 -22.38
C ARG A 130 -13.59 14.06 -21.84
N TRP A 131 -13.24 13.14 -22.73
CA TRP A 131 -12.55 11.92 -22.35
C TRP A 131 -11.12 12.27 -21.89
N ARG A 132 -10.68 11.64 -20.81
CA ARG A 132 -9.27 11.59 -20.41
C ARG A 132 -8.90 10.17 -20.03
N VAL A 133 -7.61 9.84 -20.11
CA VAL A 133 -7.08 8.65 -19.46
C VAL A 133 -6.70 9.02 -18.03
N ALA A 134 -7.03 8.16 -17.07
CA ALA A 134 -6.69 8.31 -15.66
C ALA A 134 -6.07 7.02 -15.12
N ARG A 135 -5.22 7.16 -14.10
CA ARG A 135 -4.55 6.05 -13.42
C ARG A 135 -5.01 5.99 -11.98
N ARG A 136 -5.31 4.80 -11.48
CA ARG A 136 -5.69 4.60 -10.07
C ARG A 136 -4.94 3.41 -9.50
N ALA A 137 -4.49 3.55 -8.26
CA ALA A 137 -4.03 2.42 -7.48
C ALA A 137 -5.25 1.70 -6.90
N VAL A 138 -5.33 0.41 -7.13
CA VAL A 138 -6.39 -0.45 -6.61
C VAL A 138 -5.77 -1.31 -5.53
N ILE A 139 -6.11 -1.00 -4.27
CA ILE A 139 -5.72 -1.83 -3.14
C ILE A 139 -6.81 -2.87 -2.94
N GLU A 140 -6.43 -4.14 -2.95
CA GLU A 140 -7.32 -5.25 -2.66
C GLU A 140 -6.77 -6.05 -1.50
N ALA A 141 -7.66 -6.47 -0.60
CA ALA A 141 -7.31 -7.29 0.54
C ALA A 141 -8.24 -8.49 0.64
N TRP A 142 -7.68 -9.66 0.92
CA TRP A 142 -8.43 -10.89 1.22
C TRP A 142 -8.07 -11.36 2.61
N GLY A 143 -9.10 -11.63 3.39
CA GLY A 143 -8.99 -12.22 4.72
C GLY A 143 -9.45 -13.67 4.74
N SER A 144 -9.45 -14.24 5.94
CA SER A 144 -9.92 -15.61 6.21
C SER A 144 -11.42 -15.82 5.99
N SER A 145 -12.20 -14.75 5.91
CA SER A 145 -13.65 -14.82 5.66
C SER A 145 -14.03 -15.02 4.18
N GLY A 146 -13.06 -15.04 3.26
CA GLY A 146 -13.28 -15.28 1.82
C GLY A 146 -13.86 -14.09 1.02
N ARG A 147 -14.43 -13.08 1.69
CA ARG A 147 -14.92 -11.84 1.04
C ARG A 147 -13.85 -10.76 1.05
N GLY A 148 -13.15 -10.62 -0.08
CA GLY A 148 -12.18 -9.55 -0.28
C GLY A 148 -12.82 -8.15 -0.30
N VAL A 149 -12.00 -7.14 0.01
CA VAL A 149 -12.38 -5.72 -0.08
C VAL A 149 -11.46 -4.99 -1.06
N ARG A 150 -11.94 -3.89 -1.62
CA ARG A 150 -11.21 -3.09 -2.61
C ARG A 150 -11.33 -1.61 -2.31
N ALA A 151 -10.21 -0.89 -2.29
CA ALA A 151 -10.13 0.57 -2.27
C ALA A 151 -9.47 1.07 -3.56
N VAL A 152 -9.87 2.26 -4.02
CA VAL A 152 -9.34 2.89 -5.24
C VAL A 152 -8.79 4.25 -4.87
N LEU A 153 -7.52 4.48 -5.18
CA LEU A 153 -6.76 5.64 -4.72
C LEU A 153 -6.19 6.43 -5.91
N THR A 154 -6.19 7.75 -5.79
CA THR A 154 -5.31 8.61 -6.57
C THR A 154 -3.85 8.45 -6.14
N SER A 155 -2.92 8.99 -6.94
CA SER A 155 -1.51 9.01 -6.57
C SER A 155 -1.27 9.77 -5.25
N ALA A 156 -2.03 10.84 -4.99
CA ALA A 156 -1.91 11.61 -3.74
C ALA A 156 -2.46 10.84 -2.53
N GLU A 157 -3.55 10.09 -2.70
CA GLU A 157 -4.11 9.22 -1.67
C GLU A 157 -3.16 8.06 -1.35
N LEU A 158 -2.60 7.41 -2.38
CA LEU A 158 -1.60 6.36 -2.18
C LEU A 158 -0.35 6.90 -1.47
N ALA A 159 0.16 8.07 -1.87
CA ALA A 159 1.33 8.68 -1.25
C ALA A 159 1.11 8.97 0.25
N ARG A 160 -0.06 9.52 0.60
CA ARG A 160 -0.45 9.76 2.00
C ARG A 160 -0.56 8.46 2.78
N PHE A 161 -1.28 7.48 2.25
CA PHE A 161 -1.41 6.16 2.87
C PHE A 161 -0.04 5.52 3.16
N LEU A 162 0.89 5.55 2.21
CA LEU A 162 2.23 5.00 2.39
C LEU A 162 3.04 5.78 3.44
N ALA A 163 2.98 7.11 3.42
CA ALA A 163 3.69 7.96 4.39
C ALA A 163 3.18 7.71 5.82
N ASP A 164 1.86 7.64 5.98
CA ASP A 164 1.21 7.39 7.27
C ASP A 164 1.56 6.00 7.81
N LEU A 165 1.50 4.98 6.94
CA LEU A 165 1.83 3.60 7.29
C LEU A 165 3.30 3.45 7.70
N LEU A 166 4.22 4.12 7.01
CA LEU A 166 5.64 4.13 7.37
C LEU A 166 5.89 4.85 8.70
N ALA A 167 5.21 5.98 8.93
CA ALA A 167 5.31 6.69 10.21
C ALA A 167 4.74 5.88 11.39
N GLU A 168 3.70 5.07 11.16
CA GLU A 168 3.22 4.09 12.15
C GLU A 168 4.24 2.96 12.37
N ALA A 169 4.86 2.44 11.31
CA ALA A 169 5.88 1.40 11.41
C ALA A 169 7.12 1.86 12.19
N ASP A 170 7.58 3.09 11.95
CA ASP A 170 8.71 3.68 12.68
C ASP A 170 8.39 3.87 14.17
N ARG A 171 7.16 4.29 14.50
CA ARG A 171 6.69 4.36 15.89
C ARG A 171 6.63 2.99 16.56
N ALA A 172 6.14 1.97 15.86
CA ALA A 172 6.09 0.60 16.37
C ALA A 172 7.49 0.06 16.68
N ARG A 173 8.50 0.41 15.86
CA ARG A 173 9.91 0.07 16.09
C ARG A 173 10.52 0.84 17.25
N ALA A 174 10.26 2.14 17.36
CA ALA A 174 10.79 2.98 18.44
C ALA A 174 10.26 2.59 19.82
N GLY A 175 9.05 2.02 19.90
CA GLY A 175 8.49 1.45 21.13
C GLY A 175 9.19 0.16 21.61
N HIS A 176 10.09 -0.42 20.81
CA HIS A 176 10.88 -1.60 21.14
C HIS A 176 12.39 -1.31 21.00
N PRO A 177 12.97 -0.47 21.89
CA PRO A 177 14.39 -0.16 21.83
C PRO A 177 15.23 -1.44 22.03
N PRO A 178 16.34 -1.60 21.29
CA PRO A 178 17.20 -2.77 21.42
C PRO A 178 17.70 -2.91 22.87
N ARG A 179 17.69 -4.14 23.40
CA ARG A 179 18.22 -4.40 24.74
C ARG A 179 19.70 -4.02 24.77
N PRO A 180 20.17 -3.22 25.76
CA PRO A 180 21.59 -2.90 25.87
C PRO A 180 22.41 -4.19 25.96
N ALA A 181 23.54 -4.21 25.27
CA ALA A 181 24.45 -5.35 25.27
C ALA A 181 24.88 -5.69 26.70
N PRO A 182 24.99 -6.98 27.08
CA PRO A 182 25.54 -7.35 28.37
C PRO A 182 26.97 -6.81 28.50
N PRO A 183 27.39 -6.35 29.69
CA PRO A 183 28.74 -5.83 29.89
C PRO A 183 29.78 -6.89 29.51
N ALA A 184 30.80 -6.47 28.77
CA ALA A 184 31.94 -7.32 28.43
C ALA A 184 32.58 -7.84 29.73
N ARG A 185 32.79 -9.16 29.80
CA ARG A 185 33.52 -9.82 30.88
C ARG A 185 35.02 -9.71 30.65
#